data_AF-A0A0U2YMP6-F1
#
_entry.id   AF-A0A0U2YMP6-F1
#
_cell.length_a   1.000
_cell.length_b   1.000
_cell.length_c   1.000
_cell.angle_alpha   90.00
_cell.angle_beta   90.00
_cell.angle_gamma   90.00
#
_symmetry.space_group_name_H-M   'P 1'
#
loop_
_entity.id
_entity.type
_entity.pdbx_description
1 polymer ?
#
loop_
_entity_poly.entity_id
_entity_poly.type
_entity_poly.pdbx_seq_one_letter_code
_entity_poly.pdbx_strand_id
1 'polypeptide(L)'
;MRKRHLFGAGLVVLAILITLVVWQVSFTFGEFGPTNAAETFLFWAVSTLIFLLTVTLGFMLFRETVKLYLERQRNREGSRIRSKLVFGALALSLLPVVFLVLFSYAVLNRNLDKWFSAPVEGMNIHLRDAAVGLGEEVQSRADALAHWLAVLPEVKNGTADFAKLCRENRIEELRMDIADGNHVLCAATASVGLFSARAELTGGGTLVVRVRPHVDVLDTQKQIQAYVNKYNQLSADRRSLRYLYLLFQVLIALFILFVATWIALILAKQISVPISALLEAASQVRKGN
;
A
#
# COMPACT_ATOMS: atom_id res chain seq x y z
N MET A 1 -35.76 -13.06 43.02
CA MET A 1 -35.02 -11.92 42.40
C MET A 1 -33.84 -12.34 41.50
N ARG A 2 -33.22 -13.51 41.72
CA ARG A 2 -32.01 -13.99 41.01
C ARG A 2 -32.14 -14.27 39.50
N LYS A 3 -33.34 -14.66 39.02
CA LYS A 3 -33.61 -14.86 37.59
C LYS A 3 -33.63 -13.53 36.82
N ARG A 4 -34.16 -12.44 37.41
CA ARG A 4 -34.27 -11.12 36.76
C ARG A 4 -32.91 -10.51 36.41
N HIS A 5 -31.89 -10.68 37.25
CA HIS A 5 -30.54 -10.19 36.94
C HIS A 5 -29.83 -11.03 35.86
N LEU A 6 -30.11 -12.33 35.79
CA LEU A 6 -29.55 -13.21 34.76
C LEU A 6 -30.18 -12.92 33.39
N PHE A 7 -31.50 -12.72 33.36
CA PHE A 7 -32.23 -12.26 32.17
C PHE A 7 -31.80 -10.84 31.77
N GLY A 8 -31.62 -9.93 32.74
CA GLY A 8 -31.14 -8.57 32.47
C GLY A 8 -29.73 -8.54 31.87
N ALA A 9 -28.81 -9.34 32.39
CA ALA A 9 -27.44 -9.42 31.85
C ALA A 9 -27.41 -10.06 30.45
N GLY A 10 -28.24 -11.08 30.20
CA GLY A 10 -28.40 -11.67 28.86
C GLY A 10 -29.00 -10.69 27.85
N LEU A 11 -29.96 -9.86 28.28
CA LEU A 11 -30.60 -8.85 27.44
C LEU A 11 -29.64 -7.69 27.11
N VAL A 12 -28.76 -7.31 28.05
CA VAL A 12 -27.70 -6.32 27.80
C VAL A 12 -26.67 -6.86 26.79
N VAL A 13 -26.26 -8.12 26.89
CA VAL A 13 -25.34 -8.71 25.90
C VAL A 13 -26.00 -8.88 24.54
N LEU A 14 -27.27 -9.31 24.51
CA LEU A 14 -28.03 -9.34 23.27
C LEU A 14 -28.12 -7.96 22.63
N ALA A 15 -28.38 -6.92 23.43
CA ALA A 15 -28.38 -5.53 22.96
C ALA A 15 -27.01 -5.13 22.41
N ILE A 16 -25.91 -5.39 23.13
CA ILE A 16 -24.54 -5.10 22.65
C ILE A 16 -24.25 -5.83 21.34
N LEU A 17 -24.63 -7.10 21.24
CA LEU A 17 -24.48 -7.89 20.02
C LEU A 17 -25.28 -7.31 18.86
N ILE A 18 -26.55 -6.94 19.09
CA ILE A 18 -27.40 -6.31 18.07
C ILE A 18 -26.81 -4.96 17.63
N THR A 19 -26.34 -4.14 18.58
CA THR A 19 -25.68 -2.86 18.25
C THR A 19 -24.42 -3.09 17.42
N LEU A 20 -23.64 -4.12 17.72
CA LEU A 20 -22.45 -4.50 16.93
C LEU A 20 -22.82 -5.00 15.53
N VAL A 21 -23.90 -5.79 15.37
CA VAL A 21 -24.42 -6.20 14.04
C VAL A 21 -24.78 -4.97 13.23
N VAL A 22 -25.61 -4.10 13.81
CA VAL A 22 -26.12 -2.90 13.14
C VAL A 22 -24.96 -1.98 12.76
N TRP A 23 -24.00 -1.82 13.66
CA TRP A 23 -22.79 -1.03 13.40
C TRP A 23 -21.97 -1.60 12.23
N GLN A 24 -21.82 -2.93 12.16
CA GLN A 24 -21.07 -3.58 11.09
C GLN A 24 -21.75 -3.48 9.71
N VAL A 25 -23.08 -3.54 9.67
CA VAL A 25 -23.87 -3.42 8.43
C VAL A 25 -24.05 -1.96 8.00
N SER A 26 -24.02 -1.01 8.95
CA SER A 26 -24.34 0.39 8.69
C SER A 26 -23.15 1.26 8.27
N PHE A 27 -21.91 0.75 8.28
CA PHE A 27 -20.76 1.50 7.77
C PHE A 27 -20.71 1.50 6.24
N THR A 28 -21.00 2.65 5.64
CA THR A 28 -20.67 2.93 4.25
C THR A 28 -19.20 3.33 4.18
N PHE A 29 -18.34 2.50 3.56
CA PHE A 29 -16.88 2.71 3.58
C PHE A 29 -16.37 3.86 2.69
N GLY A 30 -17.24 4.61 2.02
CA GLY A 30 -16.84 5.77 1.19
C GLY A 30 -15.73 5.41 0.21
N GLU A 31 -14.65 6.21 0.17
CA GLU A 31 -13.44 5.96 -0.64
C GLU A 31 -12.59 4.75 -0.20
N PHE A 32 -12.91 4.10 0.92
CA PHE A 32 -12.22 2.90 1.43
C PHE A 32 -12.98 1.60 1.14
N GLY A 33 -14.05 1.68 0.36
CA GLY A 33 -14.82 0.51 -0.07
C GLY A 33 -14.08 -0.31 -1.14
N PRO A 34 -14.41 -1.60 -1.26
CA PRO A 34 -13.88 -2.45 -2.33
C PRO A 34 -14.25 -1.88 -3.71
N THR A 35 -13.27 -1.78 -4.61
CA THR A 35 -13.44 -1.20 -5.95
C THR A 35 -13.95 -2.24 -6.96
N ASN A 36 -13.67 -3.52 -6.69
CA ASN A 36 -14.01 -4.65 -7.55
C ASN A 36 -15.11 -5.53 -6.94
N ALA A 37 -15.89 -6.22 -7.79
CA ALA A 37 -16.92 -7.15 -7.35
C ALA A 37 -16.34 -8.32 -6.52
N ALA A 38 -15.16 -8.83 -6.91
CA ALA A 38 -14.46 -9.88 -6.16
C ALA A 38 -14.01 -9.40 -4.77
N GLU A 39 -13.45 -8.19 -4.67
CA GLU A 39 -13.07 -7.58 -3.40
C GLU A 39 -14.28 -7.34 -2.50
N THR A 40 -15.42 -6.96 -3.08
CA THR A 40 -16.68 -6.79 -2.36
C THR A 40 -17.15 -8.10 -1.75
N PHE A 41 -17.12 -9.18 -2.52
CA PHE A 41 -17.49 -10.51 -2.03
C PHE A 41 -16.54 -10.97 -0.91
N LEU A 42 -15.23 -10.87 -1.12
CA LEU A 42 -14.22 -11.23 -0.11
C LEU A 42 -14.40 -10.42 1.18
N PHE A 43 -14.64 -9.11 1.04
CA PHE A 43 -14.89 -8.23 2.18
C PHE A 43 -16.08 -8.69 3.02
N TRP A 44 -17.24 -8.89 2.40
CA TRP A 44 -18.44 -9.32 3.11
C TRP A 44 -18.29 -10.72 3.72
N ALA A 45 -17.64 -11.66 3.01
CA ALA A 45 -17.39 -13.00 3.51
C ALA A 45 -16.50 -12.98 4.76
N VAL A 46 -15.36 -12.28 4.71
CA VAL A 46 -14.42 -12.18 5.84
C VAL A 46 -15.03 -11.39 7.00
N SER A 47 -15.73 -10.29 6.72
CA SER A 47 -16.39 -9.46 7.72
C SER A 47 -17.47 -10.26 8.47
N THR A 48 -18.29 -11.04 7.75
CA THR A 48 -19.30 -11.92 8.36
C THR A 48 -18.65 -12.97 9.27
N LEU A 49 -17.53 -13.55 8.84
CA LEU A 49 -16.82 -14.55 9.65
C LEU A 49 -16.19 -13.95 10.92
N ILE A 50 -15.55 -12.78 10.80
CA ILE A 50 -15.03 -12.00 11.94
C ILE A 50 -16.14 -11.71 12.94
N PHE A 51 -17.31 -11.33 12.44
CA PHE A 51 -18.47 -11.04 13.27
C PHE A 51 -18.94 -12.27 14.05
N LEU A 52 -19.17 -13.39 13.35
CA LEU A 52 -19.56 -14.65 14.00
C LEU A 52 -18.55 -15.09 15.06
N LEU A 53 -17.25 -14.97 14.79
CA LEU A 53 -16.20 -15.26 15.76
C LEU A 53 -16.24 -14.30 16.96
N THR A 54 -16.42 -13.01 16.72
CA THR A 54 -16.50 -12.00 17.79
C THR A 54 -17.71 -12.23 18.68
N VAL A 55 -18.88 -12.50 18.09
CA VAL A 55 -20.12 -12.80 18.83
C VAL A 55 -19.98 -14.07 19.65
N THR A 56 -19.50 -15.14 19.04
CA THR A 56 -19.37 -16.44 19.71
C THR A 56 -18.34 -16.40 20.84
N LEU A 57 -17.17 -15.80 20.61
CA LEU A 57 -16.13 -15.59 21.61
C LEU A 57 -16.62 -14.68 22.74
N GLY A 58 -17.27 -13.56 22.40
CA GLY A 58 -17.85 -12.64 23.37
C GLY A 58 -18.91 -13.30 24.24
N PHE A 59 -19.84 -14.05 23.64
CA PHE A 59 -20.87 -14.81 24.37
C PHE A 59 -20.26 -15.88 25.27
N MET A 60 -19.24 -16.59 24.79
CA MET A 60 -18.52 -17.61 25.54
C MET A 60 -17.82 -17.04 26.77
N LEU A 61 -17.03 -15.97 26.59
CA LEU A 61 -16.38 -15.27 27.68
C LEU A 61 -17.40 -14.69 28.66
N PHE A 62 -18.47 -14.07 28.16
CA PHE A 62 -19.50 -13.48 28.98
C PHE A 62 -20.20 -14.53 29.85
N ARG A 63 -20.66 -15.64 29.24
CA ARG A 63 -21.35 -16.72 29.95
C ARG A 63 -20.49 -17.26 31.10
N GLU A 64 -19.21 -17.49 30.85
CA GLU A 64 -18.30 -18.01 31.88
C GLU A 64 -17.97 -16.95 32.94
N THR A 65 -17.80 -15.68 32.55
CA THR A 65 -17.59 -14.57 33.50
C THR A 65 -18.79 -14.37 34.42
N VAL A 66 -20.01 -14.38 33.88
CA VAL A 66 -21.25 -14.26 34.66
C VAL A 66 -21.42 -15.43 35.62
N LYS A 67 -21.19 -16.67 35.16
CA LYS A 67 -21.27 -17.86 36.01
C LYS A 67 -20.29 -17.76 37.18
N LEU A 68 -19.05 -17.39 36.89
CA LEU A 68 -17.99 -17.23 37.87
C LEU A 68 -18.27 -16.10 38.88
N TYR A 69 -18.83 -14.97 38.41
CA TYR A 69 -19.24 -13.85 39.25
C TYR A 69 -20.36 -14.24 40.22
N LEU A 70 -21.37 -14.97 39.73
CA LEU A 70 -22.48 -15.44 40.56
C LEU A 70 -22.07 -16.56 41.54
N GLU A 71 -21.12 -17.42 41.16
CA GLU A 71 -20.51 -18.42 42.06
C GLU A 71 -19.74 -17.74 43.21
N ARG A 72 -19.03 -16.65 42.93
CA ARG A 72 -18.37 -15.82 43.95
C ARG A 72 -19.33 -15.24 44.97
N GLN A 73 -20.47 -14.72 44.53
CA GLN A 73 -21.47 -14.11 45.43
C GLN A 73 -22.15 -15.13 46.35
N ARG A 74 -21.99 -16.43 46.08
CA ARG A 74 -22.67 -17.52 46.79
C ARG A 74 -21.79 -18.18 47.85
N ASN A 75 -20.62 -17.61 48.18
CA ASN A 75 -19.65 -18.10 49.18
C ASN A 75 -19.38 -19.62 49.09
N ARG A 76 -19.37 -20.18 47.88
CA ARG A 76 -18.86 -21.53 47.68
C ARG A 76 -17.34 -21.48 47.82
N GLU A 77 -16.83 -22.20 48.83
CA GLU A 77 -15.41 -22.39 49.10
C GLU A 77 -14.72 -22.85 47.80
N GLY A 78 -13.73 -22.07 47.32
CA GLY A 78 -12.99 -22.34 46.08
C GLY A 78 -13.20 -21.38 44.90
N SER A 79 -14.24 -20.53 44.88
CA SER A 79 -14.51 -19.64 43.71
C SER A 79 -13.41 -18.59 43.46
N ARG A 80 -12.69 -18.15 44.50
CA ARG A 80 -11.57 -17.20 44.38
C ARG A 80 -10.38 -17.80 43.61
N ILE A 81 -10.09 -19.09 43.77
CA ILE A 81 -8.99 -19.77 43.07
C ILE A 81 -9.33 -19.91 41.59
N ARG A 82 -10.53 -20.42 41.27
CA ARG A 82 -11.00 -20.58 39.89
C ARG A 82 -10.96 -19.28 39.10
N SER A 83 -11.36 -18.18 39.72
CA SER A 83 -11.37 -16.87 39.06
C SER A 83 -10.00 -16.28 38.75
N LYS A 84 -9.00 -16.48 39.62
CA LYS A 84 -7.62 -16.06 39.36
C LYS A 84 -7.01 -16.89 38.22
N LEU A 85 -7.29 -18.18 38.19
CA LEU A 85 -6.83 -19.08 37.12
C LEU A 85 -7.40 -18.69 35.76
N VAL A 86 -8.72 -18.44 35.67
CA VAL A 86 -9.36 -18.05 34.40
C VAL A 86 -8.84 -16.71 33.90
N PHE A 87 -8.70 -15.71 34.79
CA PHE A 87 -8.15 -14.41 34.40
C PHE A 87 -6.70 -14.51 33.94
N GLY A 88 -5.88 -15.31 34.64
CA GLY A 88 -4.50 -15.57 34.25
C GLY A 88 -4.39 -16.24 32.89
N ALA A 89 -5.20 -17.27 32.62
CA ALA A 89 -5.25 -17.93 31.32
C ALA A 89 -5.70 -16.98 30.21
N LEU A 90 -6.70 -16.14 30.47
CA LEU A 90 -7.18 -15.14 29.52
C LEU A 90 -6.06 -14.14 29.18
N ALA A 91 -5.43 -13.54 30.19
CA ALA A 91 -4.34 -12.58 30.01
C ALA A 91 -3.15 -13.20 29.26
N LEU A 92 -2.78 -14.44 29.61
CA LEU A 92 -1.68 -15.18 28.97
C LEU A 92 -1.97 -15.45 27.49
N SER A 93 -3.21 -15.73 27.12
CA SER A 93 -3.60 -15.95 25.72
C SER A 93 -3.72 -14.65 24.92
N LEU A 94 -4.12 -13.55 25.57
CA LEU A 94 -4.44 -12.28 24.92
C LEU A 94 -3.17 -11.46 24.64
N LEU A 95 -2.19 -11.51 25.54
CA LEU A 95 -0.92 -10.80 25.42
C LEU A 95 -0.16 -11.09 24.11
N PRO A 96 0.13 -12.35 23.74
CA PRO A 96 0.87 -12.64 22.50
C PRO A 96 0.09 -12.27 21.25
N VAL A 97 -1.25 -12.40 21.26
CA VAL A 97 -2.09 -12.02 20.12
C VAL A 97 -2.08 -10.52 19.91
N VAL A 98 -2.23 -9.72 20.97
CA VAL A 98 -2.15 -8.26 20.88
C VAL A 98 -0.77 -7.83 20.39
N PHE A 99 0.30 -8.42 20.91
CA PHE A 99 1.66 -8.11 20.46
C PHE A 99 1.85 -8.41 18.97
N LEU A 100 1.39 -9.58 18.51
CA LEU A 100 1.48 -9.97 17.09
C LEU A 100 0.72 -8.98 16.21
N VAL A 101 -0.52 -8.61 16.57
CA VAL A 101 -1.32 -7.64 15.80
C VAL A 101 -0.64 -6.28 15.73
N LEU A 102 -0.12 -5.77 16.85
CA LEU A 102 0.58 -4.48 16.89
C LEU A 102 1.88 -4.50 16.09
N PHE A 103 2.70 -5.54 16.27
CA PHE A 103 3.94 -5.72 15.53
C PHE A 103 3.68 -5.82 14.03
N SER A 104 2.71 -6.65 13.64
CA SER A 104 2.36 -6.86 12.25
C SER A 104 1.80 -5.60 11.60
N TYR A 105 0.97 -4.83 12.30
CA TYR A 105 0.54 -3.50 11.86
C TYR A 105 1.72 -2.55 11.62
N ALA A 106 2.67 -2.49 12.57
CA ALA A 106 3.84 -1.63 12.45
C ALA A 106 4.76 -2.03 11.29
N VAL A 107 5.01 -3.34 11.12
CA VAL A 107 5.81 -3.89 10.02
C VAL A 107 5.13 -3.65 8.69
N LEU A 108 3.84 -3.93 8.56
CA LEU A 108 3.08 -3.69 7.34
C LEU A 108 3.14 -2.22 6.94
N ASN A 109 2.86 -1.30 7.87
CA ASN A 109 2.81 0.12 7.55
C ASN A 109 4.18 0.63 7.08
N ARG A 110 5.27 0.21 7.75
CA ARG A 110 6.63 0.57 7.35
C ARG A 110 7.07 -0.05 6.02
N ASN A 111 6.71 -1.29 5.76
CA ASN A 111 7.13 -1.98 4.53
C ASN A 111 6.26 -1.62 3.33
N LEU A 112 4.94 -1.44 3.48
CA LEU A 112 4.06 -1.02 2.39
C LEU A 112 4.49 0.33 1.81
N ASP A 113 4.88 1.28 2.65
CA ASP A 113 5.30 2.58 2.14
C ASP A 113 6.60 2.43 1.32
N LYS A 114 7.54 1.56 1.77
CA LYS A 114 8.84 1.35 1.12
C LYS A 114 8.79 0.48 -0.13
N TRP A 115 8.04 -0.64 -0.12
CA TRP A 115 7.92 -1.56 -1.27
C TRP A 115 7.20 -0.94 -2.45
N PHE A 116 6.33 0.06 -2.19
CA PHE A 116 5.54 0.70 -3.23
C PHE A 116 6.04 2.11 -3.63
N SER A 117 6.98 2.72 -2.89
CA SER A 117 7.63 3.97 -3.30
C SER A 117 8.98 3.75 -4.02
N ALA A 118 9.76 2.76 -3.58
CA ALA A 118 11.12 2.53 -4.08
C ALA A 118 11.24 2.23 -5.59
N PRO A 119 10.33 1.46 -6.23
CA PRO A 119 10.44 1.17 -7.66
C PRO A 119 10.19 2.39 -8.55
N VAL A 120 9.37 3.34 -8.09
CA VAL A 120 8.95 4.51 -8.89
C VAL A 120 10.02 5.60 -8.83
N GLU A 121 10.53 5.90 -7.65
CA GLU A 121 11.53 6.96 -7.48
C GLU A 121 12.84 6.61 -8.20
N GLY A 122 13.34 5.38 -8.04
CA GLY A 122 14.59 4.95 -8.67
C GLY A 122 14.53 4.90 -10.20
N MET A 123 13.44 4.36 -10.77
CA MET A 123 13.29 4.23 -12.22
C MET A 123 13.12 5.58 -12.93
N ASN A 124 12.45 6.54 -12.27
CA ASN A 124 12.25 7.88 -12.83
C ASN A 124 13.54 8.69 -12.90
N ILE A 125 14.42 8.55 -11.91
CA ILE A 125 15.70 9.24 -11.88
C ILE A 125 16.57 8.74 -13.03
N HIS A 126 16.72 7.43 -13.19
CA HIS A 126 17.56 6.87 -14.26
C HIS A 126 17.06 7.18 -15.67
N LEU A 127 15.74 7.16 -15.89
CA LEU A 127 15.18 7.51 -17.20
C LEU A 127 15.30 9.01 -17.48
N ARG A 128 15.15 9.86 -16.47
CA ARG A 128 15.31 11.31 -16.59
C ARG A 128 16.76 11.69 -16.85
N ASP A 129 17.69 11.10 -16.10
CA ASP A 129 19.13 11.34 -16.27
C ASP A 129 19.60 10.86 -17.64
N ALA A 130 19.10 9.71 -18.12
CA ALA A 130 19.37 9.24 -19.47
C ALA A 130 18.78 10.17 -20.55
N ALA A 131 17.55 10.68 -20.34
CA ALA A 131 16.92 11.63 -21.27
C ALA A 131 17.66 12.98 -21.31
N VAL A 132 18.10 13.49 -20.15
CA VAL A 132 18.90 14.72 -20.05
C VAL A 132 20.26 14.53 -20.72
N GLY A 133 20.96 13.43 -20.40
CA GLY A 133 22.26 13.12 -21.03
C GLY A 133 22.18 12.94 -22.54
N LEU A 134 21.10 12.32 -23.05
CA LEU A 134 20.86 12.24 -24.49
C LEU A 134 20.59 13.63 -25.11
N GLY A 135 19.89 14.50 -24.39
CA GLY A 135 19.67 15.89 -24.81
C GLY A 135 20.97 16.68 -24.90
N GLU A 136 21.86 16.55 -23.91
CA GLU A 136 23.18 17.17 -23.90
C GLU A 136 24.06 16.67 -25.06
N GLU A 137 24.05 15.36 -25.34
CA GLU A 137 24.79 14.77 -26.47
C GLU A 137 24.29 15.30 -27.82
N VAL A 138 22.96 15.40 -28.00
CA VAL A 138 22.37 15.94 -29.22
C VAL A 138 22.69 17.43 -29.40
N GLN A 139 22.65 18.20 -28.31
CA GLN A 139 23.01 19.62 -28.35
C GLN A 139 24.50 19.82 -28.67
N SER A 140 25.39 19.06 -28.02
CA SER A 140 26.84 19.07 -28.29
C SER A 140 27.15 18.75 -29.75
N ARG A 141 26.46 17.75 -30.32
CA ARG A 141 26.55 17.44 -31.75
C ARG A 141 26.08 18.60 -32.63
N ALA A 142 24.97 19.25 -32.27
CA ALA A 142 24.46 20.41 -33.01
C ALA A 142 25.49 21.54 -33.01
N ASP A 143 26.10 21.83 -31.86
CA ASP A 143 27.13 22.87 -31.69
C ASP A 143 28.38 22.54 -32.51
N ALA A 144 28.86 21.29 -32.47
CA ALA A 144 29.98 20.85 -33.28
C ALA A 144 29.71 20.99 -34.79
N LEU A 145 28.51 20.62 -35.25
CA LEU A 145 28.11 20.78 -36.65
C LEU A 145 28.02 22.26 -37.05
N ALA A 146 27.46 23.13 -36.20
CA ALA A 146 27.37 24.56 -36.49
C ALA A 146 28.76 25.19 -36.67
N HIS A 147 29.69 24.90 -35.77
CA HIS A 147 31.06 25.42 -35.85
C HIS A 147 31.83 24.84 -37.04
N TRP A 148 31.69 23.54 -37.31
CA TRP A 148 32.32 22.90 -38.47
C TRP A 148 31.83 23.50 -39.79
N LEU A 149 30.52 23.72 -39.93
CA LEU A 149 29.93 24.34 -41.11
C LEU A 149 30.32 25.81 -41.29
N ALA A 150 30.49 26.56 -40.20
CA ALA A 150 30.91 27.96 -40.26
C ALA A 150 32.34 28.15 -40.79
N VAL A 151 33.20 27.13 -40.65
CA VAL A 151 34.60 27.18 -41.08
C VAL A 151 34.79 26.72 -42.54
N LEU A 152 33.81 26.00 -43.11
CA LEU A 152 33.92 25.48 -44.47
C LEU A 152 33.91 26.61 -45.52
N PRO A 153 34.94 26.68 -46.39
CA PRO A 153 35.00 27.70 -47.43
C PRO A 153 33.88 27.56 -48.46
N GLU A 154 33.37 26.34 -48.68
CA GLU A 154 32.26 26.05 -49.60
C GLU A 154 30.92 26.60 -49.09
N VAL A 155 30.73 26.60 -47.76
CA VAL A 155 29.54 27.19 -47.11
C VAL A 155 29.62 28.72 -47.19
N LYS A 156 30.82 29.27 -46.98
CA LYS A 156 31.07 30.72 -47.09
C LYS A 156 30.86 31.24 -48.51
N ASN A 157 31.34 30.52 -49.52
CA ASN A 157 31.25 30.93 -50.91
C ASN A 157 29.89 30.60 -51.55
N GLY A 158 28.98 29.93 -50.82
CA GLY A 158 27.67 29.54 -51.32
C GLY A 158 27.72 28.49 -52.44
N THR A 159 28.86 27.81 -52.62
CA THR A 159 29.06 26.82 -53.70
C THR A 159 28.75 25.39 -53.27
N ALA A 160 28.44 25.18 -51.98
CA ALA A 160 28.12 23.85 -51.44
C ALA A 160 26.74 23.35 -51.91
N ASP A 161 26.63 22.04 -52.13
CA ASP A 161 25.33 21.37 -52.25
C ASP A 161 24.71 21.19 -50.86
N PHE A 162 24.00 22.24 -50.40
CA PHE A 162 23.35 22.26 -49.09
C PHE A 162 22.32 21.15 -48.92
N ALA A 163 21.68 20.68 -50.00
CA ALA A 163 20.70 19.61 -49.93
C ALA A 163 21.38 18.26 -49.64
N LYS A 164 22.52 17.97 -50.28
CA LYS A 164 23.31 16.78 -50.00
C LYS A 164 23.92 16.83 -48.59
N LEU A 165 24.52 17.96 -48.23
CA LEU A 165 25.14 18.18 -46.93
C LEU A 165 24.14 17.99 -45.77
N CYS A 166 22.92 18.51 -45.88
CA CYS A 166 21.89 18.33 -44.85
C CYS A 166 21.41 16.88 -44.73
N ARG A 167 21.29 16.15 -45.86
CA ARG A 167 20.93 14.72 -45.84
C ARG A 167 22.01 13.86 -45.18
N GLU A 168 23.28 14.08 -45.51
CA GLU A 168 24.40 13.29 -44.98
C GLU A 168 24.60 13.52 -43.47
N ASN A 169 24.43 14.77 -43.02
CA ASN A 169 24.64 15.14 -41.62
C ASN A 169 23.36 15.09 -40.76
N ARG A 170 22.22 14.71 -41.35
CA ARG A 170 20.89 14.68 -40.72
C ARG A 170 20.49 16.02 -40.10
N ILE A 171 20.75 17.10 -40.84
CA ILE A 171 20.32 18.45 -40.48
C ILE A 171 18.90 18.64 -41.02
N GLU A 172 18.00 19.04 -40.14
CA GLU A 172 16.60 19.29 -40.50
C GLU A 172 16.41 20.71 -41.02
N GLU A 173 17.13 21.67 -40.45
CA GLU A 173 17.10 23.05 -40.94
C GLU A 173 18.49 23.66 -40.87
N LEU A 174 18.92 24.27 -41.97
CA LEU A 174 20.12 25.07 -42.05
C LEU A 174 19.72 26.45 -42.55
N ARG A 175 19.99 27.48 -41.75
CA ARG A 175 19.63 28.86 -42.05
C ARG A 175 20.82 29.76 -41.80
N MET A 176 21.05 30.71 -42.69
CA MET A 176 22.06 31.74 -42.55
C MET A 176 21.38 33.10 -42.36
N ASP A 177 21.68 33.77 -41.26
CA ASP A 177 21.20 35.13 -40.98
C ASP A 177 22.32 36.10 -41.32
N ILE A 178 22.18 36.78 -42.45
CA ILE A 178 23.11 37.79 -42.95
C ILE A 178 22.41 39.16 -42.84
N ALA A 179 23.16 40.26 -42.89
CA ALA A 179 22.60 41.62 -42.84
C ALA A 179 21.49 41.89 -43.89
N ASP A 180 21.51 41.18 -45.02
CA ASP A 180 20.50 41.28 -46.11
C ASP A 180 19.23 40.43 -45.89
N GLY A 181 19.14 39.71 -44.77
CA GLY A 181 17.99 38.88 -44.41
C GLY A 181 18.33 37.42 -44.13
N ASN A 182 17.30 36.63 -43.84
CA ASN A 182 17.46 35.22 -43.48
C ASN A 182 17.36 34.34 -44.72
N HIS A 183 18.40 33.56 -45.00
CA HIS A 183 18.44 32.62 -46.11
C HIS A 183 18.35 31.18 -45.59
N VAL A 184 17.27 30.48 -45.92
CA VAL A 184 17.10 29.06 -45.56
C VAL A 184 17.74 28.20 -46.65
N LEU A 185 18.81 27.51 -46.29
CA LEU A 185 19.63 26.70 -47.19
C LEU A 185 19.09 25.29 -47.34
N CYS A 186 18.55 24.74 -46.25
CA CYS A 186 17.81 23.49 -46.27
C CYS A 186 16.75 23.51 -45.15
N ALA A 187 15.57 22.95 -45.43
CA ALA A 187 14.54 22.75 -44.44
C ALA A 187 13.76 21.47 -44.77
N ALA A 188 13.65 20.58 -43.79
CA ALA A 188 12.73 19.47 -43.79
C ALA A 188 11.37 19.94 -43.27
N THR A 189 10.31 19.25 -43.67
CA THR A 189 8.92 19.59 -43.31
C THR A 189 8.72 19.54 -41.79
N ALA A 190 8.40 20.70 -41.21
CA ALA A 190 7.89 20.94 -39.85
C ALA A 190 8.10 19.81 -38.82
N SER A 191 9.27 19.79 -38.19
CA SER A 191 9.59 18.88 -37.09
C SER A 191 9.59 19.58 -35.74
N VAL A 192 8.97 18.94 -34.74
CA VAL A 192 8.90 19.42 -33.35
C VAL A 192 10.05 18.79 -32.56
N GLY A 193 10.62 19.51 -31.59
CA GLY A 193 11.71 18.98 -30.75
C GLY A 193 13.09 19.06 -31.39
N LEU A 194 13.32 20.06 -32.24
CA LEU A 194 14.61 20.33 -32.84
C LEU A 194 15.56 20.97 -31.83
N PHE A 195 16.80 20.49 -31.82
CA PHE A 195 17.90 21.12 -31.09
C PHE A 195 18.59 22.08 -32.03
N SER A 196 18.79 23.32 -31.58
CA SER A 196 19.38 24.37 -32.40
C SER A 196 20.73 24.81 -31.86
N ALA A 197 21.70 24.94 -32.75
CA ALA A 197 23.01 25.50 -32.49
C ALA A 197 23.26 26.70 -33.40
N ARG A 198 24.08 27.64 -32.93
CA ARG A 198 24.45 28.83 -33.67
C ARG A 198 25.97 28.97 -33.73
N ALA A 199 26.49 29.36 -34.88
CA ALA A 199 27.90 29.68 -35.05
C ALA A 199 28.05 30.99 -35.84
N GLU A 200 29.04 31.80 -35.48
CA GLU A 200 29.38 33.02 -36.20
C GLU A 200 30.18 32.71 -37.46
N LEU A 201 29.83 33.33 -38.59
CA LEU A 201 30.61 33.20 -39.81
C LEU A 201 31.74 34.23 -39.86
N THR A 202 32.91 33.80 -40.34
CA THR A 202 34.09 34.63 -40.57
C THR A 202 33.86 35.58 -41.76
N GLY A 203 33.11 36.64 -41.53
CA GLY A 203 32.62 37.59 -42.55
C GLY A 203 31.36 38.37 -42.15
N GLY A 204 30.76 38.07 -41.00
CA GLY A 204 29.53 38.71 -40.52
C GLY A 204 28.29 37.88 -40.88
N GLY A 205 27.47 37.60 -39.88
CA GLY A 205 26.28 36.74 -39.99
C GLY A 205 26.34 35.53 -39.06
N THR A 206 25.18 34.91 -38.83
CA THR A 206 25.06 33.74 -37.96
C THR A 206 24.48 32.54 -38.70
N LEU A 207 25.16 31.40 -38.59
CA LEU A 207 24.68 30.13 -39.10
C LEU A 207 23.85 29.46 -38.01
N VAL A 208 22.63 29.07 -38.32
CA VAL A 208 21.74 28.34 -37.42
C VAL A 208 21.52 26.95 -37.99
N VAL A 209 21.95 25.94 -37.23
CA VAL A 209 21.75 24.52 -37.55
C VAL A 209 20.70 23.98 -36.60
N ARG A 210 19.69 23.29 -37.13
CA ARG A 210 18.72 22.53 -36.34
C ARG A 210 18.82 21.06 -36.69
N VAL A 211 18.99 20.24 -35.66
CA VAL A 211 19.11 18.77 -35.77
C VAL A 211 17.98 18.08 -35.04
N ARG A 212 17.56 16.92 -35.59
CA ARG A 212 16.61 16.04 -34.92
C ARG A 212 17.35 15.07 -34.01
N PRO A 213 16.90 14.86 -32.77
CA PRO A 213 17.39 13.76 -31.94
C PRO A 213 16.99 12.42 -32.59
N HIS A 214 17.81 11.38 -32.40
CA HIS A 214 17.51 10.04 -32.95
C HIS A 214 16.28 9.39 -32.30
N VAL A 215 16.00 9.75 -31.05
CA VAL A 215 14.87 9.30 -30.26
C VAL A 215 14.08 10.54 -29.88
N ASP A 216 12.75 10.51 -30.00
CA ASP A 216 11.92 11.64 -29.57
C ASP A 216 11.94 11.72 -28.03
N VAL A 217 12.92 12.46 -27.52
CA VAL A 217 13.19 12.61 -26.07
C VAL A 217 12.00 13.28 -25.39
N LEU A 218 11.32 14.19 -26.09
CA LEU A 218 10.19 14.94 -25.56
C LEU A 218 8.94 14.07 -25.45
N ASP A 219 8.67 13.22 -26.44
CA ASP A 219 7.54 12.30 -26.36
C ASP A 219 7.79 11.19 -25.35
N THR A 220 9.01 10.64 -25.31
CA THR A 220 9.42 9.63 -24.33
C THR A 220 9.30 10.17 -22.90
N GLN A 221 9.76 11.41 -22.65
CA GLN A 221 9.63 12.05 -21.35
C GLN A 221 8.16 12.25 -20.94
N LYS A 222 7.30 12.69 -21.86
CA LYS A 222 5.85 12.85 -21.58
C LYS A 222 5.19 11.52 -21.28
N GLN A 223 5.50 10.48 -22.04
CA GLN A 223 4.97 9.14 -21.82
C GLN A 223 5.42 8.57 -20.47
N ILE A 224 6.69 8.74 -20.09
CA ILE A 224 7.21 8.34 -18.78
C ILE A 224 6.47 9.10 -17.68
N GLN A 225 6.33 10.42 -17.80
CA GLN A 225 5.64 11.22 -16.79
C GLN A 225 4.17 10.81 -16.66
N ALA A 226 3.50 10.50 -17.77
CA ALA A 226 2.13 10.01 -17.78
C ALA A 226 2.01 8.62 -17.13
N TYR A 227 2.95 7.70 -17.41
CA TYR A 227 3.00 6.39 -16.77
C TYR A 227 3.27 6.49 -15.27
N VAL A 228 4.14 7.40 -14.85
CA VAL A 228 4.43 7.67 -13.44
C VAL A 228 3.21 8.22 -12.73
N ASN A 229 2.54 9.21 -13.33
CA ASN A 229 1.32 9.78 -12.77
C ASN A 229 0.21 8.74 -12.69
N LYS A 230 0.07 7.89 -13.72
CA LYS A 230 -0.89 6.80 -13.74
C LYS A 230 -0.58 5.72 -12.70
N TYR A 231 0.70 5.39 -12.49
CA TYR A 231 1.13 4.49 -11.43
C TYR A 231 0.89 5.10 -10.04
N ASN A 232 1.16 6.39 -9.87
CA ASN A 232 0.86 7.12 -8.63
C ASN A 232 -0.65 7.13 -8.33
N GLN A 233 -1.49 7.18 -9.37
CA GLN A 233 -2.94 7.03 -9.25
C GLN A 233 -3.37 5.58 -8.98
N LEU A 234 -2.81 4.57 -9.68
CA LEU A 234 -3.13 3.16 -9.43
C LEU A 234 -2.68 2.72 -8.04
N SER A 235 -1.58 3.27 -7.54
CA SER A 235 -1.12 3.01 -6.18
C SER A 235 -2.01 3.69 -5.12
N ALA A 236 -3.09 4.39 -5.47
CA ALA A 236 -4.18 4.71 -4.55
C ALA A 236 -4.92 3.44 -4.06
N ASP A 237 -4.86 2.34 -4.82
CA ASP A 237 -5.43 1.04 -4.46
C ASP A 237 -4.66 0.34 -3.31
N ARG A 238 -3.56 0.94 -2.84
CA ARG A 238 -2.85 0.61 -1.59
C ARG A 238 -3.80 0.54 -0.38
N ARG A 239 -4.88 1.34 -0.40
CA ARG A 239 -5.86 1.40 0.69
C ARG A 239 -6.72 0.12 0.78
N SER A 240 -7.21 -0.40 -0.34
CA SER A 240 -8.00 -1.65 -0.36
C SER A 240 -7.17 -2.84 0.11
N LEU A 241 -5.93 -2.97 -0.40
CA LEU A 241 -5.02 -4.04 0.02
C LEU A 241 -4.65 -3.98 1.50
N ARG A 242 -4.37 -2.79 2.02
CA ARG A 242 -4.10 -2.59 3.45
C ARG A 242 -5.30 -3.01 4.28
N TYR A 243 -6.51 -2.67 3.84
CA TYR A 243 -7.73 -3.01 4.56
C TYR A 243 -8.03 -4.51 4.53
N LEU A 244 -7.92 -5.18 3.38
CA LEU A 244 -8.04 -6.63 3.26
C LEU A 244 -7.04 -7.35 4.17
N TYR A 245 -5.79 -6.90 4.19
CA TYR A 245 -4.77 -7.46 5.07
C TYR A 245 -5.14 -7.32 6.55
N LEU A 246 -5.61 -6.13 6.97
CA LEU A 246 -6.05 -5.91 8.36
C LEU A 246 -7.23 -6.79 8.74
N LEU A 247 -8.19 -7.01 7.84
CA LEU A 247 -9.29 -7.94 8.06
C LEU A 247 -8.79 -9.38 8.25
N PHE A 248 -7.91 -9.86 7.38
CA PHE A 248 -7.32 -11.20 7.55
C PHE A 248 -6.53 -11.32 8.86
N GLN A 249 -5.81 -10.29 9.25
CA GLN A 249 -5.06 -10.27 10.51
C GLN A 249 -5.97 -10.33 11.73
N VAL A 250 -7.07 -9.56 11.74
CA VAL A 250 -8.09 -9.61 12.80
C VAL A 250 -8.79 -10.97 12.81
N LEU A 251 -9.11 -11.53 11.64
CA LEU A 251 -9.72 -12.84 11.52
C LEU A 251 -8.85 -13.93 12.15
N ILE A 252 -7.56 -13.97 11.80
CA ILE A 252 -6.62 -14.95 12.35
C ILE A 252 -6.46 -14.75 13.86
N ALA A 253 -6.31 -13.52 14.34
CA ALA A 253 -6.20 -13.21 15.76
C ALA A 253 -7.43 -13.68 16.56
N LEU A 254 -8.64 -13.39 16.06
CA LEU A 254 -9.88 -13.84 16.69
C LEU A 254 -10.03 -15.36 16.68
N PHE A 255 -9.65 -16.00 15.57
CA PHE A 255 -9.68 -17.46 15.47
C PHE A 255 -8.74 -18.11 16.50
N ILE A 256 -7.51 -17.59 16.64
CA ILE A 256 -6.55 -18.07 17.63
C ILE A 256 -7.11 -17.88 19.06
N LEU A 257 -7.67 -16.70 19.38
CA LEU A 257 -8.26 -16.46 20.69
C LEU A 257 -9.47 -17.36 20.96
N PHE A 258 -10.29 -17.62 19.95
CA PHE A 258 -11.44 -18.52 20.06
C PHE A 258 -10.99 -19.93 20.41
N VAL A 259 -10.04 -20.49 19.65
CA VAL A 259 -9.49 -21.83 19.88
C VAL A 259 -8.80 -21.91 21.24
N ALA A 260 -7.98 -20.91 21.60
CA ALA A 260 -7.29 -20.86 22.89
C ALA A 260 -8.28 -20.82 24.07
N THR A 261 -9.32 -19.97 23.99
CA THR A 261 -10.36 -19.87 25.01
C THR A 261 -11.14 -21.18 25.13
N TRP A 262 -11.47 -21.80 24.00
CA TRP A 262 -12.17 -23.07 23.94
C TRP A 262 -11.39 -24.21 24.61
N ILE A 263 -10.11 -24.34 24.29
CA ILE A 263 -9.21 -25.30 24.92
C ILE A 263 -9.08 -25.02 26.42
N ALA A 264 -8.86 -23.76 26.80
CA ALA A 264 -8.71 -23.37 28.21
C ALA A 264 -9.94 -23.74 29.05
N LEU A 265 -11.16 -23.51 28.53
CA LEU A 265 -12.39 -23.86 29.24
C LEU A 265 -12.63 -25.38 29.33
N ILE A 266 -12.25 -26.14 28.30
CA ILE A 266 -12.36 -27.61 28.32
C ILE A 266 -11.39 -28.19 29.35
N LEU A 267 -10.11 -27.81 29.30
CA LEU A 267 -9.09 -28.26 30.25
C LEU A 267 -9.46 -27.87 31.68
N ALA A 268 -9.96 -26.65 31.88
CA ALA A 268 -10.43 -26.21 33.19
C ALA A 268 -11.52 -27.14 33.74
N LYS A 269 -12.47 -27.60 32.90
CA LYS A 269 -13.53 -28.54 33.33
C LYS A 269 -12.98 -29.95 33.60
N GLN A 270 -12.08 -30.45 32.73
CA GLN A 270 -11.51 -31.79 32.87
C GLN A 270 -10.64 -31.96 34.12
N ILE A 271 -9.91 -30.92 34.53
CA ILE A 271 -9.01 -30.99 35.69
C ILE A 271 -9.74 -30.62 36.99
N SER A 272 -10.59 -29.58 36.97
CA SER A 272 -11.21 -29.09 38.22
C SER A 272 -12.25 -30.04 38.82
N VAL A 273 -13.01 -30.75 37.98
CA VAL A 273 -14.06 -31.67 38.46
C VAL A 273 -13.49 -32.86 39.24
N PRO A 274 -12.51 -33.63 38.74
CA PRO A 274 -11.94 -34.74 39.50
C PRO A 274 -11.23 -34.30 40.78
N ILE A 275 -10.48 -33.19 40.74
CA ILE A 275 -9.80 -32.66 41.95
C ILE A 275 -10.83 -32.28 43.02
N SER A 276 -11.93 -31.64 42.62
CA SER A 276 -13.01 -31.32 43.57
C SER A 276 -13.68 -32.56 44.14
N ALA A 277 -13.87 -33.62 43.33
CA ALA A 277 -14.44 -34.88 43.78
C ALA A 277 -13.53 -35.62 44.77
N LEU A 278 -12.21 -35.63 44.52
CA LEU A 278 -11.23 -36.23 45.43
C LEU A 278 -11.12 -35.47 46.75
N LEU A 279 -11.15 -34.13 46.72
CA LEU A 279 -11.17 -33.31 47.92
C LEU A 279 -12.45 -33.52 48.74
N GLU A 280 -13.60 -33.61 48.08
CA GLU A 280 -14.89 -33.89 48.73
C GLU A 280 -14.89 -35.28 49.40
N ALA A 281 -14.41 -36.31 48.68
CA ALA A 281 -14.27 -37.68 49.18
C ALA A 281 -13.31 -37.75 50.38
N ALA A 282 -12.14 -37.10 50.29
CA ALA A 282 -11.20 -37.00 51.42
C ALA A 282 -11.82 -36.25 52.62
N SER A 283 -12.65 -35.25 52.36
CA SER A 283 -13.42 -34.53 53.39
C SER A 283 -14.45 -35.44 54.07
N GLN A 284 -15.12 -36.31 53.31
CA GLN A 284 -16.09 -37.28 53.86
C GLN A 284 -15.40 -38.32 54.74
N VAL A 285 -14.28 -38.89 54.29
CA VAL A 285 -13.44 -39.81 55.09
C VAL A 285 -12.98 -39.13 56.39
N ARG A 286 -12.55 -37.86 56.32
CA ARG A 286 -12.18 -37.07 57.51
C ARG A 286 -13.34 -36.86 58.47
N LYS A 287 -14.57 -36.76 57.97
CA LYS A 287 -15.79 -36.63 58.78
C LYS A 287 -16.29 -37.96 59.34
N GLY A 288 -15.62 -39.08 59.04
CA GLY A 288 -15.99 -40.41 59.51
C GLY A 288 -17.10 -41.09 58.69
N ASN A 289 -17.37 -40.59 57.47
CA ASN A 289 -18.25 -41.23 56.48
C ASN A 289 -17.43 -42.01 55.45
#